data_AF-A0A8S3HPI0-F1
#
_entry.id   AF-A0A8S3HPI0-F1
#
_cell.length_a   1.000
_cell.length_b   1.000
_cell.length_c   1.000
_cell.angle_alpha   90.00
_cell.angle_beta   90.00
_cell.angle_gamma   90.00
#
_symmetry.space_group_name_H-M   'P 1'
#
loop_
_entity.id
_entity.type
_entity.pdbx_description
1 polymer ?
#
loop_
_entity_poly.entity_id
_entity_poly.type
_entity_poly.pdbx_seq_one_letter_code
_entity_poly.pdbx_strand_id
1 'polypeptide(L)'
;KEIIVRYDTDIQSDETFYTDANGREVLERKRDYRPTWNYTVYESVSGNYYPIPSRIWIKDNQRQLTILTDRSEGGSSMHDGSIELMVHRRTLYDDSLGVGEPMNETAYGKGLVVCGKHFLLLEPPESSAFYHRNIAQRLFMSPMGTYALPNVSYANYSTSYRQTWSALTEPLPYNVHLLTFDQSSSKVFLIRVEHYFELNEDETFSKAVQFDLQILFNRLGKIVELVELTLGGNLPLNEMKRLVWITNQNESSHWKSTDPNFLTSTVVILSSMEIKTFQVTLQ
;
A
#
# COMPACT_ATOMS: atom_id res chain seq x y z
N LYS A 1 1.64 -2.85 30.46
CA LYS A 1 2.96 -2.76 29.81
C LYS A 1 2.74 -2.69 28.31
N GLU A 2 3.49 -1.82 27.68
CA GLU A 2 3.49 -1.62 26.23
C GLU A 2 4.93 -1.81 25.80
N ILE A 3 5.15 -2.73 24.87
CA ILE A 3 6.47 -3.20 24.48
C ILE A 3 6.79 -2.59 23.13
N ILE A 4 7.95 -1.96 23.04
CA ILE A 4 8.45 -1.34 21.81
C ILE A 4 9.72 -2.06 21.35
N VAL A 5 9.94 -2.03 20.04
CA VAL A 5 11.24 -2.22 19.43
C VAL A 5 11.72 -0.86 18.96
N ARG A 6 12.97 -0.50 19.28
CA ARG A 6 13.58 0.76 18.87
C ARG A 6 14.81 0.48 18.00
N TYR A 7 14.93 1.26 16.94
CA TYR A 7 16.04 1.28 15.99
C TYR A 7 16.72 2.62 16.09
N ASP A 8 17.97 2.63 16.55
CA ASP A 8 18.76 3.85 16.75
C ASP A 8 19.89 3.94 15.72
N THR A 9 20.08 5.13 15.15
CA THR A 9 21.09 5.46 14.13
C THR A 9 21.66 6.85 14.38
N ASP A 10 22.69 7.21 13.60
CA ASP A 10 23.27 8.56 13.56
C ASP A 10 22.66 9.46 12.48
N ILE A 11 21.53 9.05 11.87
CA ILE A 11 20.81 9.83 10.85
C ILE A 11 20.29 11.14 11.48
N GLN A 12 20.63 12.26 10.87
CA GLN A 12 20.18 13.58 11.30
C GLN A 12 18.80 13.87 10.70
N SER A 13 17.75 13.40 11.37
CA SER A 13 16.37 13.45 10.85
C SER A 13 15.62 14.76 11.12
N ASP A 14 16.21 15.71 11.85
CA ASP A 14 15.65 17.05 12.13
C ASP A 14 14.18 16.99 12.60
N GLU A 15 13.95 16.17 13.63
CA GLU A 15 12.63 15.94 14.24
C GLU A 15 11.55 15.40 13.30
N THR A 16 11.94 15.04 12.07
CA THR A 16 11.05 14.66 10.97
C THR A 16 11.13 13.17 10.71
N PHE A 17 9.97 12.57 10.48
CA PHE A 17 9.82 11.17 10.09
C PHE A 17 8.61 11.01 9.19
N TYR A 18 8.50 9.86 8.54
CA TYR A 18 7.52 9.66 7.49
C TYR A 18 6.75 8.37 7.74
N THR A 19 5.43 8.41 7.61
CA THR A 19 4.53 7.28 7.89
C THR A 19 3.53 7.13 6.76
N ASP A 20 3.20 5.91 6.39
CA ASP A 20 2.18 5.70 5.36
C ASP A 20 0.74 5.91 5.86
N ALA A 21 -0.15 6.21 4.92
CA ALA A 21 -1.59 6.29 5.06
C ALA A 21 -2.21 5.10 4.33
N ASN A 22 -2.60 4.08 5.10
CA ASN A 22 -3.24 2.85 4.61
C ASN A 22 -2.43 2.12 3.52
N GLY A 23 -1.10 2.07 3.64
CA GLY A 23 -0.19 1.41 2.71
C GLY A 23 0.14 2.21 1.45
N ARG A 24 -0.45 3.41 1.28
CA ARG A 24 -0.38 4.21 0.05
C ARG A 24 0.41 5.50 0.23
N GLU A 25 -0.25 6.63 0.41
CA GLU A 25 0.39 7.95 0.51
C GLU A 25 1.27 8.03 1.75
N VAL A 26 2.32 8.81 1.68
CA VAL A 26 3.28 8.99 2.75
C VAL A 26 3.13 10.39 3.28
N LEU A 27 2.94 10.48 4.60
CA LEU A 27 2.78 11.74 5.29
C LEU A 27 4.05 12.05 6.07
N GLU A 28 4.56 13.25 5.84
CA GLU A 28 5.58 13.85 6.68
C GLU A 28 5.01 14.16 8.07
N ARG A 29 5.73 13.74 9.09
CA ARG A 29 5.43 13.95 10.50
C ARG A 29 6.59 14.73 11.10
N LYS A 30 6.27 15.73 11.91
CA LYS A 30 7.23 16.44 12.73
C LYS A 30 6.86 16.29 14.19
N ARG A 31 7.82 15.85 14.99
CA ARG A 31 7.66 15.67 16.44
C ARG A 31 7.18 16.98 17.08
N ASP A 32 6.21 16.89 17.99
CA ASP A 32 5.63 18.02 18.72
C ASP A 32 5.06 19.15 17.85
N TYR A 33 4.65 18.85 16.61
CA TYR A 33 4.14 19.84 15.67
C TYR A 33 2.79 19.45 15.05
N ARG A 34 1.96 20.46 14.76
CA ARG A 34 0.70 20.32 14.00
C ARG A 34 0.58 21.44 12.96
N PRO A 35 0.21 21.13 11.70
CA PRO A 35 0.16 22.13 10.64
C PRO A 35 -1.04 23.08 10.71
N THR A 36 -2.14 22.67 11.36
CA THR A 36 -3.43 23.37 11.29
C THR A 36 -3.80 24.14 12.55
N TRP A 37 -3.04 24.00 13.65
CA TRP A 37 -3.24 24.78 14.88
C TRP A 37 -1.96 24.89 15.71
N ASN A 38 -1.91 25.84 16.64
CA ASN A 38 -0.81 25.95 17.60
C ASN A 38 -0.88 24.82 18.62
N TYR A 39 0.06 23.88 18.56
CA TYR A 39 0.07 22.68 19.38
C TYR A 39 0.81 22.89 20.71
N THR A 40 0.09 22.72 21.82
CA THR A 40 0.68 22.61 23.15
C THR A 40 0.93 21.14 23.47
N VAL A 41 2.18 20.79 23.77
CA VAL A 41 2.55 19.41 24.13
C VAL A 41 2.07 19.10 25.53
N TYR A 42 1.01 18.29 25.64
CA TYR A 42 0.54 17.73 26.91
C TYR A 42 1.08 16.32 27.14
N GLU A 43 1.16 15.53 26.06
CA GLU A 43 1.58 14.13 26.07
C GLU A 43 2.74 13.96 25.08
N SER A 44 3.97 14.06 25.58
CA SER A 44 5.18 14.11 24.74
C SER A 44 5.42 12.83 23.94
N VAL A 45 4.97 11.68 24.43
CA VAL A 45 5.13 10.39 23.75
C VAL A 45 3.90 10.05 22.92
N SER A 46 2.75 9.84 23.57
CA SER A 46 1.54 9.38 22.87
C SER A 46 1.02 10.38 21.84
N GLY A 47 1.28 11.68 22.03
CA GLY A 47 0.97 12.71 21.05
C GLY A 47 1.78 12.59 19.74
N ASN A 48 2.87 11.84 19.72
CA ASN A 48 3.73 11.65 18.55
C ASN A 48 3.65 10.24 17.94
N TYR A 49 2.75 9.39 18.43
CA TYR A 49 2.52 8.07 17.85
C TYR A 49 1.52 8.15 16.69
N TYR A 50 1.87 7.50 15.59
CA TYR A 50 1.05 7.40 14.39
C TYR A 50 0.80 5.94 14.01
N PRO A 51 -0.32 5.63 13.33
CA PRO A 51 -0.53 4.32 12.73
C PRO A 51 0.53 4.06 11.66
N ILE A 52 1.14 2.88 11.72
CA ILE A 52 2.11 2.36 10.74
C ILE A 52 1.52 1.11 10.10
N PRO A 53 0.63 1.25 9.10
CA PRO A 53 0.04 0.11 8.42
C PRO A 53 1.07 -0.72 7.65
N SER A 54 2.10 -0.08 7.08
CA SER A 54 3.06 -0.76 6.23
C SER A 54 4.51 -0.33 6.42
N ARG A 55 4.78 0.96 6.66
CA ARG A 55 6.15 1.50 6.63
C ARG A 55 6.29 2.80 7.41
N ILE A 56 7.48 2.96 7.99
CA ILE A 56 7.95 4.20 8.63
C ILE A 56 9.40 4.44 8.21
N TRP A 57 9.81 5.69 8.05
CA TRP A 57 11.23 6.00 7.86
C TRP A 57 11.66 7.35 8.42
N ILE A 58 12.98 7.47 8.55
CA ILE A 58 13.73 8.69 8.82
C ILE A 58 14.81 8.82 7.76
N LYS A 59 15.25 10.05 7.46
CA LYS A 59 16.32 10.29 6.49
C LYS A 59 17.14 11.52 6.83
N ASP A 60 18.39 11.53 6.36
CA ASP A 60 19.23 12.70 6.21
C ASP A 60 19.50 12.93 4.70
N ASN A 61 20.49 13.76 4.35
CA ASN A 61 20.83 14.05 2.94
C ASN A 61 21.51 12.89 2.20
N GLN A 62 21.89 11.81 2.88
CA GLN A 62 22.68 10.72 2.31
C GLN A 62 22.02 9.35 2.49
N ARG A 63 21.23 9.17 3.56
CA ARG A 63 20.72 7.88 4.00
C ARG A 63 19.28 8.00 4.46
N GLN A 64 18.49 6.99 4.12
CA GLN A 64 17.15 6.76 4.63
C GLN A 64 17.09 5.39 5.28
N LEU A 65 16.68 5.32 6.55
CA LEU A 65 16.32 4.08 7.22
C LEU A 65 14.81 3.89 7.12
N THR A 66 14.37 2.86 6.40
CA THR A 66 12.96 2.47 6.31
C THR A 66 12.71 1.15 7.04
N ILE A 67 11.69 1.13 7.89
CA ILE A 67 11.19 -0.08 8.54
C ILE A 67 9.86 -0.45 7.89
N LEU A 68 9.76 -1.66 7.36
CA LEU A 68 8.49 -2.24 6.90
C LEU A 68 7.93 -3.17 7.97
N THR A 69 6.63 -3.07 8.22
CA THR A 69 5.91 -3.91 9.19
C THR A 69 5.12 -4.99 8.47
N ASP A 70 4.99 -6.18 9.10
CA ASP A 70 4.15 -7.27 8.58
C ASP A 70 2.66 -7.13 8.96
N ARG A 71 2.33 -6.11 9.77
CA ARG A 71 1.00 -5.76 10.25
C ARG A 71 0.94 -4.28 10.64
N SER A 72 -0.27 -3.80 10.91
CA SER A 72 -0.47 -2.47 11.47
C SER A 72 0.07 -2.36 12.89
N GLU A 73 0.92 -1.38 13.12
CA GLU A 73 1.50 -1.07 14.43
C GLU A 73 1.34 0.41 14.76
N GLY A 74 1.64 0.79 16.01
CA GLY A 74 1.84 2.20 16.37
C GLY A 74 3.33 2.51 16.38
N GLY A 75 3.74 3.64 15.80
CA GLY A 75 5.16 4.00 15.74
C GLY A 75 5.43 5.49 15.77
N SER A 76 6.68 5.84 16.04
CA SER A 76 7.14 7.22 16.18
C SER A 76 8.66 7.36 15.95
N SER A 77 9.13 8.61 15.93
CA SER A 77 10.53 8.99 16.04
C SER A 77 10.69 9.96 17.22
N MET A 78 11.02 9.41 18.39
CA MET A 78 11.04 10.17 19.65
C MET A 78 12.30 11.03 19.83
N HIS A 79 13.38 10.67 19.15
CA HIS A 79 14.62 11.43 19.05
C HIS A 79 15.19 11.32 17.65
N ASP A 80 16.03 12.25 17.25
CA ASP A 80 16.66 12.21 15.94
C ASP A 80 17.49 10.96 15.75
N GLY A 81 17.42 10.36 14.56
CA GLY A 81 18.09 9.11 14.26
C GLY A 81 17.37 7.85 14.80
N SER A 82 16.22 7.99 15.47
CA SER A 82 15.49 6.87 16.05
C SER A 82 14.13 6.59 15.39
N ILE A 83 13.78 5.32 15.29
CA ILE A 83 12.42 4.85 15.00
C ILE A 83 12.02 3.89 16.11
N GLU A 84 10.81 4.03 16.65
CA GLU A 84 10.23 3.03 17.54
C GLU A 84 8.87 2.54 17.06
N LEU A 85 8.61 1.26 17.28
CA LEU A 85 7.40 0.54 16.90
C LEU A 85 6.89 -0.24 18.11
N MET A 86 5.62 -0.05 18.45
CA MET A 86 4.95 -0.73 19.55
C MET A 86 4.37 -2.06 19.07
N VAL A 87 5.04 -3.14 19.47
CA VAL A 87 4.79 -4.49 18.96
C VAL A 87 3.80 -5.30 19.79
N HIS A 88 3.57 -4.93 21.06
CA HIS A 88 2.59 -5.61 21.90
C HIS A 88 2.16 -4.75 23.09
N ARG A 89 0.91 -4.91 23.54
CA ARG A 89 0.34 -4.13 24.63
C ARG A 89 -0.51 -4.99 25.55
N ARG A 90 -0.45 -4.70 26.84
CA ARG A 90 -1.30 -5.31 27.87
C ARG A 90 -1.62 -4.29 28.96
N THR A 91 -2.89 -3.94 29.14
CA THR A 91 -3.37 -3.05 30.21
C THR A 91 -4.12 -3.85 31.28
N LEU A 92 -4.17 -3.30 32.50
CA LEU A 92 -4.93 -3.90 33.62
C LEU A 92 -6.23 -3.15 33.92
N TYR A 93 -6.45 -2.03 33.22
CA TYR A 93 -7.59 -1.15 33.37
C TYR A 93 -8.17 -0.83 31.99
N ASP A 94 -9.49 -0.68 31.96
CA ASP A 94 -10.27 -0.16 30.84
C ASP A 94 -10.04 1.35 30.70
N ASP A 95 -10.11 1.87 29.48
CA ASP A 95 -9.91 3.29 29.18
C ASP A 95 -11.20 4.13 29.29
N SER A 96 -12.31 3.51 29.69
CA SER A 96 -13.63 4.12 29.84
C SER A 96 -14.22 4.70 28.54
N LEU A 97 -13.84 4.13 27.39
CA LEU A 97 -14.37 4.52 26.07
C LEU A 97 -15.48 3.60 25.54
N GLY A 98 -15.96 2.65 26.36
CA GLY A 98 -17.22 1.93 26.13
C GLY A 98 -17.09 0.42 25.90
N VAL A 99 -15.87 -0.13 25.76
CA VAL A 99 -15.66 -1.58 25.63
C VAL A 99 -15.90 -2.29 26.97
N GLY A 100 -15.48 -1.69 28.09
CA GLY A 100 -15.76 -2.20 29.43
C GLY A 100 -14.83 -3.33 29.88
N GLU A 101 -13.71 -3.52 29.20
CA GLU A 101 -12.73 -4.56 29.50
C GLU A 101 -11.30 -4.04 29.28
N PRO A 102 -10.34 -4.40 30.17
CA PRO A 102 -8.94 -4.08 29.92
C PRO A 102 -8.39 -4.90 28.75
N MET A 103 -7.40 -4.35 28.04
CA MET A 103 -6.68 -5.09 26.99
C MET A 103 -5.71 -6.10 27.63
N ASN A 104 -6.25 -7.26 28.03
CA ASN A 104 -5.56 -8.27 28.83
C ASN A 104 -5.67 -9.67 28.18
N GLU A 105 -5.30 -9.77 26.91
CA GLU A 105 -5.47 -10.99 26.11
C GLU A 105 -4.66 -12.19 26.63
N THR A 106 -5.28 -13.37 26.59
CA THR A 106 -4.66 -14.62 27.04
C THR A 106 -4.91 -15.76 26.06
N ALA A 107 -3.96 -16.70 25.98
CA ALA A 107 -4.09 -17.98 25.29
C ALA A 107 -3.63 -19.10 26.22
N TYR A 108 -4.42 -20.17 26.34
CA TYR A 108 -4.14 -21.32 27.22
C TYR A 108 -3.84 -20.93 28.69
N GLY A 109 -4.55 -19.92 29.22
CA GLY A 109 -4.37 -19.42 30.58
C GLY A 109 -3.08 -18.62 30.82
N LYS A 110 -2.35 -18.26 29.76
CA LYS A 110 -1.14 -17.43 29.81
C LYS A 110 -1.32 -16.19 28.96
N GLY A 111 -0.52 -15.14 29.20
CA GLY A 111 -0.56 -13.93 28.38
C GLY A 111 -0.29 -14.25 26.91
N LEU A 112 -1.05 -13.62 26.01
CA LEU A 112 -0.94 -13.84 24.57
C LEU A 112 0.49 -13.54 24.07
N VAL A 113 1.01 -14.43 23.23
CA VAL A 113 2.30 -14.26 22.55
C VAL A 113 2.03 -14.05 21.07
N VAL A 114 2.62 -12.99 20.51
CA VAL A 114 2.57 -12.69 19.08
C VAL A 114 3.97 -12.80 18.48
N CYS A 115 4.05 -13.21 17.21
CA CYS A 115 5.28 -13.20 16.43
C CYS A 115 5.05 -12.32 15.20
N GLY A 116 5.93 -11.36 14.99
CA GLY A 116 5.90 -10.42 13.87
C GLY A 116 7.28 -10.29 13.23
N LYS A 117 7.32 -9.63 12.08
CA LYS A 117 8.54 -9.38 11.31
C LYS A 117 8.65 -7.92 10.93
N HIS A 118 9.83 -7.35 11.14
CA HIS A 118 10.23 -6.07 10.57
C HIS A 118 11.28 -6.30 9.50
N PHE A 119 11.18 -5.58 8.39
CA PHE A 119 12.23 -5.54 7.37
C PHE A 119 12.91 -4.18 7.43
N LEU A 120 14.24 -4.20 7.57
CA LEU A 120 15.06 -3.00 7.61
C LEU A 120 15.66 -2.76 6.23
N LEU A 121 15.50 -1.53 5.75
CA LEU A 121 15.99 -1.03 4.48
C LEU A 121 16.83 0.22 4.77
N LEU A 122 18.05 0.27 4.23
CA LEU A 122 18.98 1.39 4.37
C LEU A 122 19.52 1.76 3.00
N GLU A 123 18.99 2.83 2.43
CA GLU A 123 19.25 3.26 1.05
C GLU A 123 19.51 4.76 0.97
N PRO A 124 20.13 5.26 -0.12
CA PRO A 124 20.10 6.68 -0.44
C PRO A 124 18.65 7.16 -0.63
N PRO A 125 18.27 8.34 -0.11
CA PRO A 125 16.92 8.89 -0.22
C PRO A 125 16.37 8.90 -1.65
N GLU A 126 17.22 9.16 -2.65
CA GLU A 126 16.84 9.28 -4.07
C GLU A 126 16.38 7.96 -4.69
N SER A 127 16.76 6.83 -4.10
CA SER A 127 16.45 5.48 -4.62
C SER A 127 15.55 4.66 -3.69
N SER A 128 15.34 5.13 -2.45
CA SER A 128 14.64 4.39 -1.40
C SER A 128 13.20 4.04 -1.78
N ALA A 129 12.52 4.96 -2.49
CA ALA A 129 11.16 4.80 -2.99
C ALA A 129 10.95 3.49 -3.75
N PHE A 130 11.85 3.19 -4.69
CA PHE A 130 11.81 1.95 -5.45
C PHE A 130 11.81 0.72 -4.54
N TYR A 131 12.71 0.67 -3.56
CA TYR A 131 12.87 -0.48 -2.68
C TYR A 131 11.70 -0.66 -1.72
N HIS A 132 11.36 0.38 -0.95
CA HIS A 132 10.31 0.22 0.07
C HIS A 132 8.94 -0.06 -0.56
N ARG A 133 8.60 0.59 -1.69
CA ARG A 133 7.33 0.35 -2.40
C ARG A 133 7.23 -1.11 -2.84
N ASN A 134 8.25 -1.62 -3.54
CA ASN A 134 8.25 -2.98 -4.09
C ASN A 134 8.32 -4.05 -2.98
N ILE A 135 9.15 -3.86 -1.97
CA ILE A 135 9.32 -4.86 -0.90
C ILE A 135 8.08 -4.91 0.00
N ALA A 136 7.44 -3.78 0.29
CA ALA A 136 6.18 -3.77 1.03
C ALA A 136 5.06 -4.50 0.29
N GLN A 137 4.95 -4.32 -1.03
CA GLN A 137 3.97 -5.06 -1.83
C GLN A 137 4.24 -6.57 -1.80
N ARG A 138 5.51 -6.99 -1.88
CA ARG A 138 5.88 -8.41 -1.77
C ARG A 138 5.64 -8.98 -0.37
N LEU A 139 5.80 -8.17 0.67
CA LEU A 139 5.51 -8.57 2.05
C LEU A 139 4.00 -8.79 2.23
N PHE A 140 3.18 -7.84 1.78
CA PHE A 140 1.73 -7.92 1.85
C PHE A 140 1.18 -9.06 0.97
N MET A 141 1.66 -9.18 -0.27
CA MET A 141 1.28 -10.23 -1.23
C MET A 141 2.28 -11.40 -1.22
N SER A 142 2.64 -11.86 -0.03
CA SER A 142 3.55 -13.00 0.12
C SER A 142 3.01 -14.23 -0.60
N PRO A 143 3.84 -15.00 -1.35
CA PRO A 143 3.38 -16.18 -2.07
C PRO A 143 2.73 -17.21 -1.13
N MET A 144 1.58 -17.74 -1.55
CA MET A 144 0.91 -18.81 -0.83
C MET A 144 1.53 -20.16 -1.21
N GLY A 145 2.14 -20.84 -0.24
CA GLY A 145 2.64 -22.21 -0.41
C GLY A 145 1.50 -23.22 -0.39
N THR A 146 1.42 -24.07 -1.41
CA THR A 146 0.51 -25.22 -1.45
C THR A 146 1.33 -26.51 -1.47
N TYR A 147 0.85 -27.53 -0.76
CA TYR A 147 1.54 -28.81 -0.62
C TYR A 147 0.61 -29.95 -1.02
N ALA A 148 1.16 -30.92 -1.76
CA ALA A 148 0.47 -32.14 -2.14
C ALA A 148 1.36 -33.35 -1.81
N LEU A 149 0.74 -34.49 -1.49
CA LEU A 149 1.42 -35.76 -1.24
C LEU A 149 1.17 -36.71 -2.43
N PRO A 150 1.90 -36.56 -3.55
CA PRO A 150 1.71 -37.44 -4.70
C PRO A 150 2.28 -38.84 -4.42
N ASN A 151 1.57 -39.87 -4.88
CA ASN A 151 2.05 -41.27 -4.88
C ASN A 151 3.00 -41.59 -6.05
N VAL A 152 3.51 -40.56 -6.74
CA VAL A 152 4.39 -40.68 -7.90
C VAL A 152 5.66 -39.86 -7.66
N SER A 153 6.75 -40.21 -8.34
CA SER A 153 7.99 -39.43 -8.30
C SER A 153 7.75 -38.02 -8.85
N TYR A 154 8.60 -37.07 -8.43
CA TYR A 154 8.59 -35.70 -8.95
C TYR A 154 8.66 -35.67 -10.49
N ALA A 155 9.49 -36.52 -11.10
CA ALA A 155 9.62 -36.59 -12.55
C ALA A 155 8.27 -36.92 -13.23
N ASN A 156 7.59 -37.97 -12.76
CA ASN A 156 6.28 -38.38 -13.30
C ASN A 156 5.18 -37.34 -13.03
N TYR A 157 5.24 -36.66 -11.88
CA TYR A 157 4.32 -35.57 -11.58
C TYR A 157 4.52 -34.40 -12.54
N SER A 158 5.77 -33.96 -12.71
CA SER A 158 6.13 -32.81 -13.54
C SER A 158 5.80 -33.01 -15.03
N THR A 159 5.84 -34.24 -15.53
CA THR A 159 5.42 -34.56 -16.90
C THR A 159 3.90 -34.56 -17.08
N SER A 160 3.15 -34.83 -16.01
CA SER A 160 1.69 -34.99 -16.07
C SER A 160 0.94 -33.69 -15.79
N TYR A 161 1.53 -32.77 -15.01
CA TYR A 161 0.87 -31.56 -14.53
C TYR A 161 1.65 -30.30 -14.87
N ARG A 162 0.93 -29.20 -15.15
CA ARG A 162 1.53 -27.88 -15.36
C ARG A 162 2.09 -27.35 -14.05
N GLN A 163 3.39 -27.06 -14.04
CA GLN A 163 4.09 -26.55 -12.85
C GLN A 163 4.05 -25.03 -12.74
N THR A 164 3.78 -24.33 -13.85
CA THR A 164 3.75 -22.87 -13.91
C THR A 164 2.62 -22.42 -14.82
N TRP A 165 1.85 -21.44 -14.36
CA TRP A 165 0.87 -20.73 -15.18
C TRP A 165 0.81 -19.28 -14.73
N SER A 166 0.58 -18.37 -15.68
CA SER A 166 0.34 -16.96 -15.40
C SER A 166 -0.70 -16.45 -16.39
N ALA A 167 -1.67 -15.70 -15.88
CA ALA A 167 -2.63 -14.95 -16.67
C ALA A 167 -1.94 -13.84 -17.48
N LEU A 168 -0.85 -13.29 -16.94
CA LEU A 168 -0.09 -12.22 -17.57
C LEU A 168 0.84 -12.79 -18.64
N THR A 169 0.87 -12.13 -19.80
CA THR A 169 1.82 -12.44 -20.88
C THR A 169 3.23 -11.98 -20.53
N GLU A 170 3.34 -10.84 -19.83
CA GLU A 170 4.58 -10.20 -19.40
C GLU A 170 4.43 -9.63 -17.97
N PRO A 171 5.52 -9.41 -17.22
CA PRO A 171 5.46 -8.74 -15.92
C PRO A 171 4.89 -7.33 -16.03
N LEU A 172 4.19 -6.88 -14.99
CA LEU A 172 3.76 -5.49 -14.88
C LEU A 172 4.98 -4.55 -14.76
N PRO A 173 4.92 -3.31 -15.28
CA PRO A 173 5.90 -2.28 -14.96
C PRO A 173 6.03 -2.11 -13.45
N TYR A 174 7.23 -1.79 -12.96
CA TYR A 174 7.49 -1.70 -11.51
C TYR A 174 6.63 -0.66 -10.79
N ASN A 175 6.13 0.36 -11.49
CA ASN A 175 5.24 1.37 -10.94
C ASN A 175 3.74 1.03 -11.08
N VAL A 176 3.39 -0.15 -11.59
CA VAL A 176 2.01 -0.64 -11.72
C VAL A 176 1.78 -1.83 -10.80
N HIS A 177 0.67 -1.79 -10.04
CA HIS A 177 0.21 -2.90 -9.24
C HIS A 177 -1.21 -3.32 -9.66
N LEU A 178 -1.42 -4.63 -9.82
CA LEU A 178 -2.74 -5.23 -10.07
C LEU A 178 -3.46 -5.40 -8.73
N LEU A 179 -4.16 -4.35 -8.31
CA LEU A 179 -4.86 -4.27 -7.03
C LEU A 179 -6.07 -5.20 -6.95
N THR A 180 -6.77 -5.41 -8.07
CA THR A 180 -7.92 -6.33 -8.12
C THR A 180 -7.93 -7.05 -9.45
N PHE A 181 -8.14 -8.37 -9.39
CA PHE A 181 -8.46 -9.20 -10.54
C PHE A 181 -9.52 -10.19 -10.07
N ASP A 182 -10.80 -9.81 -10.22
CA ASP A 182 -11.94 -10.56 -9.73
C ASP A 182 -12.85 -10.96 -10.88
N GLN A 183 -13.39 -12.18 -10.85
CA GLN A 183 -14.22 -12.74 -11.91
C GLN A 183 -15.69 -12.74 -11.48
N SER A 184 -16.49 -11.84 -12.05
CA SER A 184 -17.92 -11.74 -11.72
C SER A 184 -18.78 -12.75 -12.48
N SER A 185 -18.35 -13.18 -13.66
CA SER A 185 -18.97 -14.27 -14.43
C SER A 185 -17.94 -14.98 -15.30
N SER A 186 -18.34 -16.02 -16.04
CA SER A 186 -17.41 -16.79 -16.88
C SER A 186 -16.57 -15.96 -17.86
N LYS A 187 -17.03 -14.77 -18.25
CA LYS A 187 -16.35 -13.88 -19.20
C LYS A 187 -16.14 -12.45 -18.71
N VAL A 188 -16.65 -12.10 -17.53
CA VAL A 188 -16.61 -10.71 -17.03
C VAL A 188 -15.71 -10.62 -15.81
N PHE A 189 -14.79 -9.66 -15.84
CA PHE A 189 -13.80 -9.42 -14.81
C PHE A 189 -13.86 -7.98 -14.33
N LEU A 190 -13.66 -7.77 -13.03
CA LEU A 190 -13.36 -6.48 -12.43
C LEU A 190 -11.85 -6.39 -12.24
N ILE A 191 -11.22 -5.46 -12.95
CA ILE A 191 -9.77 -5.23 -12.90
C ILE A 191 -9.50 -3.86 -12.30
N ARG A 192 -8.66 -3.80 -11.26
CA ARG A 192 -8.10 -2.54 -10.76
C ARG A 192 -6.60 -2.56 -10.91
N VAL A 193 -6.10 -1.51 -11.54
CA VAL A 193 -4.68 -1.23 -11.70
C VAL A 193 -4.37 0.09 -11.03
N GLU A 194 -3.27 0.14 -10.28
CA GLU A 194 -2.84 1.36 -9.62
C GLU A 194 -1.39 1.71 -9.94
N HIS A 195 -1.12 3.01 -9.97
CA HIS A 195 0.22 3.54 -9.86
C HIS A 195 0.49 3.86 -8.39
N TYR A 196 1.39 3.11 -7.76
CA TYR A 196 1.54 3.14 -6.30
C TYR A 196 2.74 3.95 -5.80
N PHE A 197 3.45 4.61 -6.74
CA PHE A 197 4.43 5.66 -6.45
C PHE A 197 3.76 7.03 -6.44
N GLU A 198 4.27 7.89 -5.55
CA GLU A 198 3.87 9.30 -5.41
C GLU A 198 4.57 10.21 -6.42
N LEU A 199 4.03 11.41 -6.59
CA LEU A 199 4.63 12.43 -7.43
C LEU A 199 6.00 12.83 -6.85
N ASN A 200 7.04 12.85 -7.69
CA ASN A 200 8.42 13.20 -7.32
C ASN A 200 9.05 12.30 -6.24
N GLU A 201 8.52 11.10 -6.02
CA GLU A 201 9.07 10.13 -5.07
C GLU A 201 10.32 9.41 -5.63
N ASP A 202 10.33 9.12 -6.93
CA ASP A 202 11.40 8.47 -7.67
C ASP A 202 11.54 9.09 -9.07
N GLU A 203 12.76 9.35 -9.54
CA GLU A 203 13.00 10.03 -10.82
C GLU A 203 12.47 9.24 -12.04
N THR A 204 12.37 7.93 -11.94
CA THR A 204 11.94 7.03 -13.01
C THR A 204 10.52 6.54 -12.79
N PHE A 205 10.23 6.02 -11.59
CA PHE A 205 9.01 5.28 -11.29
C PHE A 205 7.83 6.15 -10.87
N SER A 206 8.04 7.44 -10.57
CA SER A 206 6.95 8.40 -10.36
C SER A 206 6.36 8.97 -11.66
N LYS A 207 6.96 8.66 -12.82
CA LYS A 207 6.46 9.13 -14.11
C LYS A 207 5.26 8.30 -14.56
N ALA A 208 4.35 8.94 -15.31
CA ALA A 208 3.20 8.25 -15.87
C ALA A 208 3.64 7.07 -16.74
N VAL A 209 2.89 5.97 -16.65
CA VAL A 209 3.15 4.72 -17.36
C VAL A 209 1.99 4.37 -18.26
N GLN A 210 2.33 3.83 -19.43
CA GLN A 210 1.37 3.38 -20.43
C GLN A 210 1.58 1.89 -20.70
N PHE A 211 0.49 1.12 -20.69
CA PHE A 211 0.49 -0.31 -21.01
C PHE A 211 -0.85 -0.72 -21.62
N ASP A 212 -0.90 -1.89 -22.23
CA ASP A 212 -2.09 -2.38 -22.95
C ASP A 212 -2.67 -3.61 -22.24
N LEU A 213 -3.94 -3.51 -21.82
CA LEU A 213 -4.64 -4.60 -21.11
C LEU A 213 -4.88 -5.82 -22.00
N GLN A 214 -5.09 -5.64 -23.30
CA GLN A 214 -5.26 -6.77 -24.23
C GLN A 214 -3.94 -7.54 -24.38
N ILE A 215 -2.81 -6.85 -24.50
CA ILE A 215 -1.49 -7.51 -24.55
C ILE A 215 -1.21 -8.24 -23.24
N LEU A 216 -1.46 -7.57 -22.11
CA LEU A 216 -1.18 -8.10 -20.78
C LEU A 216 -1.98 -9.37 -20.48
N PHE A 217 -3.29 -9.38 -20.79
CA PHE A 217 -4.21 -10.49 -20.51
C PHE A 217 -4.54 -11.36 -21.73
N ASN A 218 -3.73 -11.30 -22.79
CA ASN A 218 -3.97 -12.03 -24.04
C ASN A 218 -4.19 -13.55 -23.84
N ARG A 219 -3.56 -14.13 -22.81
CA ARG A 219 -3.71 -15.56 -22.46
C ARG A 219 -5.10 -15.94 -21.98
N LEU A 220 -5.90 -14.98 -21.52
CA LEU A 220 -7.27 -15.20 -21.04
C LEU A 220 -8.30 -15.11 -22.16
N GLY A 221 -7.97 -14.42 -23.25
CA GLY A 221 -8.85 -14.24 -24.40
C GLY A 221 -8.83 -12.82 -24.95
N LYS A 222 -9.61 -12.60 -26.01
CA LYS A 222 -9.79 -11.28 -26.60
C LYS A 222 -10.77 -10.46 -25.76
N ILE A 223 -10.39 -9.24 -25.42
CA ILE A 223 -11.28 -8.24 -24.80
C ILE A 223 -12.26 -7.78 -25.86
N VAL A 224 -13.55 -7.97 -25.60
CA VAL A 224 -14.65 -7.50 -26.47
C VAL A 224 -15.28 -6.22 -25.95
N GLU A 225 -15.16 -5.95 -24.65
CA GLU A 225 -15.69 -4.74 -24.02
C GLU A 225 -14.79 -4.34 -22.84
N LEU A 226 -14.57 -3.04 -22.72
CA LEU A 226 -13.81 -2.42 -21.64
C LEU A 226 -14.56 -1.17 -21.18
N VAL A 227 -15.03 -1.17 -19.94
CA VAL A 227 -15.76 -0.03 -19.34
C VAL A 227 -15.00 0.46 -18.12
N GLU A 228 -14.55 1.70 -18.14
CA GLU A 228 -13.96 2.34 -16.95
C GLU A 228 -15.08 2.71 -15.97
N LEU A 229 -14.90 2.31 -14.71
CA LEU A 229 -15.85 2.50 -13.62
C LEU A 229 -15.25 3.40 -12.54
N THR A 230 -16.11 3.95 -11.68
CA THR A 230 -15.69 4.53 -10.41
C THR A 230 -14.98 3.48 -9.54
N LEU A 231 -14.22 3.92 -8.53
CA LEU A 231 -13.47 3.03 -7.64
C LEU A 231 -14.35 1.95 -6.97
N GLY A 232 -15.61 2.31 -6.67
CA GLY A 232 -16.61 1.40 -6.12
C GLY A 232 -17.05 0.27 -7.07
N GLY A 233 -16.70 0.35 -8.36
CA GLY A 233 -17.02 -0.66 -9.36
C GLY A 233 -18.51 -0.74 -9.72
N ASN A 234 -19.27 0.34 -9.47
CA ASN A 234 -20.74 0.34 -9.54
C ASN A 234 -21.33 1.40 -10.48
N LEU A 235 -20.52 2.33 -11.01
CA LEU A 235 -20.97 3.41 -11.89
C LEU A 235 -19.94 3.60 -13.01
N PRO A 236 -20.35 3.67 -14.29
CA PRO A 236 -19.47 4.09 -15.37
C PRO A 236 -18.83 5.46 -15.09
N LEU A 237 -17.52 5.60 -15.31
CA LEU A 237 -16.79 6.80 -14.92
C LEU A 237 -17.30 8.05 -15.67
N ASN A 238 -17.73 7.87 -16.93
CA ASN A 238 -18.32 8.93 -17.76
C ASN A 238 -19.70 9.42 -17.27
N GLU A 239 -20.38 8.65 -16.41
CA GLU A 239 -21.66 9.04 -15.79
C GLU A 239 -21.47 9.74 -14.43
N MET A 240 -20.24 9.75 -13.89
CA MET A 240 -19.95 10.37 -12.61
C MET A 240 -20.11 11.90 -12.65
N LYS A 241 -20.97 12.43 -11.77
CA LYS A 241 -21.15 13.88 -11.59
C LYS A 241 -20.50 14.31 -10.27
N ARG A 242 -19.55 15.25 -10.34
CA ARG A 242 -18.88 15.83 -9.17
C ARG A 242 -19.43 17.22 -8.86
N LEU A 243 -19.58 17.52 -7.58
CA LEU A 243 -19.78 18.89 -7.13
C LEU A 243 -18.51 19.71 -7.42
N VAL A 244 -18.69 20.98 -7.77
CA VAL A 244 -17.60 21.91 -8.03
C VAL A 244 -17.51 22.89 -6.87
N TRP A 245 -16.34 22.93 -6.24
CA TRP A 245 -16.01 23.80 -5.13
C TRP A 245 -14.90 24.77 -5.55
N ILE A 246 -14.93 25.96 -4.97
CA ILE A 246 -13.85 26.95 -5.07
C ILE A 246 -13.31 27.11 -3.65
N THR A 247 -12.01 26.93 -3.47
CA THR A 247 -11.35 27.07 -2.17
C THR A 247 -11.14 28.53 -1.83
N ASN A 248 -10.82 28.83 -0.57
CA ASN A 248 -10.45 30.19 -0.14
C ASN A 248 -9.18 30.71 -0.83
N GLN A 249 -8.41 29.84 -1.49
CA GLN A 249 -7.23 30.17 -2.29
C GLN A 249 -7.57 30.35 -3.79
N ASN A 250 -8.88 30.41 -4.13
CA ASN A 250 -9.41 30.47 -5.50
C ASN A 250 -9.00 29.29 -6.38
N GLU A 251 -8.69 28.14 -5.78
CA GLU A 251 -8.48 26.89 -6.51
C GLU A 251 -9.83 26.25 -6.80
N SER A 252 -10.00 25.73 -8.01
CA SER A 252 -11.24 25.06 -8.41
C SER A 252 -11.07 23.55 -8.40
N SER A 253 -12.03 22.84 -7.81
CA SER A 253 -12.13 21.39 -7.92
C SER A 253 -12.67 20.93 -9.28
N HIS A 254 -12.74 21.83 -10.28
CA HIS A 254 -13.29 21.53 -11.59
C HIS A 254 -12.44 20.48 -12.29
N TRP A 255 -12.93 19.25 -12.26
CA TRP A 255 -12.35 18.15 -12.99
C TRP A 255 -12.77 18.24 -14.46
N LYS A 256 -11.80 18.33 -15.38
CA LYS A 256 -12.09 18.10 -16.80
C LYS A 256 -12.28 16.59 -16.96
N SER A 257 -13.52 16.17 -17.21
CA SER A 257 -13.81 14.80 -17.65
C SER A 257 -12.86 14.46 -18.79
N THR A 258 -12.19 13.31 -18.70
CA THR A 258 -11.43 12.75 -19.80
C THR A 258 -12.33 12.65 -21.03
N ASP A 259 -11.72 12.90 -22.19
CA ASP A 259 -12.35 12.94 -23.51
C ASP A 259 -13.31 11.75 -23.70
N PRO A 260 -14.61 11.97 -24.02
CA PRO A 260 -15.60 10.91 -24.16
C PRO A 260 -15.29 9.87 -25.25
N ASN A 261 -14.23 10.05 -26.03
CA ASN A 261 -13.79 9.15 -27.10
C ASN A 261 -12.92 7.96 -26.66
N PHE A 262 -12.83 7.64 -25.35
CA PHE A 262 -12.08 6.49 -24.84
C PHE A 262 -12.84 5.16 -25.03
N LEU A 263 -13.18 4.78 -26.27
CA LEU A 263 -14.00 3.58 -26.53
C LEU A 263 -13.47 2.62 -27.61
N THR A 264 -12.20 2.71 -27.99
CA THR A 264 -11.60 1.70 -28.90
C THR A 264 -10.25 1.16 -28.47
N SER A 265 -9.66 1.69 -27.40
CA SER A 265 -8.31 1.30 -26.97
C SER A 265 -8.36 0.52 -25.66
N THR A 266 -7.56 -0.53 -25.57
CA THR A 266 -7.27 -1.25 -24.31
C THR A 266 -5.99 -0.72 -23.65
N VAL A 267 -5.43 0.37 -24.19
CA VAL A 267 -4.29 1.08 -23.63
C VAL A 267 -4.73 1.91 -22.43
N VAL A 268 -4.06 1.67 -21.31
CA VAL A 268 -4.23 2.38 -20.06
C VAL A 268 -3.00 3.25 -19.81
N ILE A 269 -3.25 4.52 -19.47
CA ILE A 269 -2.24 5.44 -18.94
C ILE A 269 -2.57 5.64 -17.47
N LEU A 270 -1.59 5.43 -16.59
CA LEU A 270 -1.69 5.71 -15.16
C LEU A 270 -0.67 6.78 -14.77
N SER A 271 -1.16 7.84 -14.13
CA SER A 271 -0.32 8.85 -13.47
C SER A 271 -0.03 8.45 -12.02
N SER A 272 0.95 9.11 -11.39
CA SER A 272 1.26 8.93 -9.97
C SER A 272 0.01 8.89 -9.09
N MET A 273 -0.05 7.90 -8.18
CA MET A 273 -1.15 7.63 -7.23
C MET A 273 -2.51 7.27 -7.82
N GLU A 274 -2.66 7.22 -9.15
CA GLU A 274 -3.94 6.95 -9.80
C GLU A 274 -4.34 5.47 -9.65
N ILE A 275 -5.62 5.22 -9.39
CA ILE A 275 -6.25 3.90 -9.50
C ILE A 275 -7.31 3.98 -10.58
N LYS A 276 -7.25 3.05 -11.55
CA LYS A 276 -8.32 2.87 -12.53
C LYS A 276 -9.01 1.53 -12.34
N THR A 277 -10.34 1.56 -12.41
CA THR A 277 -11.20 0.39 -12.24
C THR A 277 -11.90 0.11 -13.55
N PHE A 278 -11.84 -1.14 -14.01
CA PHE A 278 -12.42 -1.55 -15.28
C PHE A 278 -13.30 -2.76 -15.11
N GLN A 279 -14.46 -2.76 -15.77
CA GLN A 279 -15.14 -3.99 -16.15
C GLN A 279 -14.63 -4.44 -17.51
N VAL A 280 -14.14 -5.68 -17.58
CA VAL A 280 -13.56 -6.28 -18.79
C VAL A 280 -14.41 -7.48 -19.18
N THR A 281 -14.94 -7.48 -20.40
CA THR A 281 -15.63 -8.64 -20.97
C THR A 281 -14.72 -9.32 -22.00
N LEU A 282 -14.50 -10.61 -21.84
CA LEU A 282 -13.74 -11.46 -22.77
C LEU A 282 -14.66 -12.17 -23.77
N GLN A 283 -14.11 -12.57 -24.92
CA GLN A 283 -14.82 -13.28 -25.99
C GLN A 283 -15.29 -14.68 -25.58
#